data_AF-A0A741Y471-F1
#
_entry.id   AF-A0A741Y471-F1
#
_cell.length_a   1.000
_cell.length_b   1.000
_cell.length_c   1.000
_cell.angle_alpha   90.00
_cell.angle_beta   90.00
_cell.angle_gamma   90.00
#
_symmetry.space_group_name_H-M   'P 1'
#
loop_
_entity.id
_entity.type
_entity.pdbx_description
1 polymer ?
#
loop_
_entity_poly.entity_id
_entity_poly.type
_entity_poly.pdbx_seq_one_letter_code
_entity_poly.pdbx_strand_id
1 'polypeptide(L)' 'MENIALIGIDLGKNSFHIHCQDHRGKAVYRKKFTRPKLIEFLATCP' A
#
# COMPACT_ATOMS: atom_id res chain seq x y z
N MET A 1 -11.86 -5.88 12.23
CA MET A 1 -10.97 -5.23 11.25
C MET A 1 -9.91 -4.49 12.04
N GLU A 2 -8.62 -4.76 11.82
CA GLU A 2 -7.58 -3.87 12.39
C GLU A 2 -7.58 -2.58 11.55
N ASN A 3 -7.79 -1.45 12.22
CA ASN A 3 -7.79 -0.15 11.57
C ASN A 3 -6.36 0.19 11.13
N ILE A 4 -6.21 0.52 9.85
CA ILE A 4 -4.94 1.01 9.31
C ILE A 4 -4.72 2.42 9.88
N ALA A 5 -3.66 2.58 10.66
CA ALA A 5 -3.25 3.87 11.21
C ALA A 5 -2.23 4.58 10.31
N LEU A 6 -1.40 3.80 9.59
CA LEU A 6 -0.36 4.33 8.72
C LEU A 6 -0.28 3.52 7.42
N ILE A 7 -0.12 4.22 6.30
CA ILE A 7 0.20 3.65 4.99
C ILE A 7 1.53 4.23 4.52
N GLY A 8 2.53 3.36 4.37
CA GLY A 8 3.79 3.66 3.71
C GLY A 8 3.75 3.22 2.26
N ILE A 9 4.18 4.10 1.35
CA ILE A 9 4.34 3.79 -0.07
C ILE A 9 5.80 4.04 -0.43
N ASP A 10 6.49 2.97 -0.80
CA ASP A 10 7.84 3.04 -1.36
C ASP A 10 7.76 3.13 -2.89
N LEU A 11 8.38 4.17 -3.45
CA LEU A 11 8.34 4.54 -4.85
C LEU A 11 9.62 4.08 -5.55
N GLY A 12 9.56 2.90 -6.17
CA GLY A 12 10.62 2.42 -7.05
C GLY A 12 10.38 2.83 -8.51
N LYS A 13 11.42 2.66 -9.34
CA LYS A 13 11.36 2.97 -10.78
C LYS A 13 10.27 2.16 -11.50
N ASN A 14 10.19 0.86 -11.21
CA ASN A 14 9.28 -0.08 -11.88
C ASN A 14 8.24 -0.71 -10.95
N SER A 15 8.39 -0.51 -9.64
CA SER A 15 7.52 -1.13 -8.64
C SER A 15 7.24 -0.21 -7.46
N PHE A 16 6.08 -0.42 -6.86
CA PHE A 16 5.61 0.32 -5.69
C PHE A 16 5.32 -0.69 -4.60
N HIS A 17 5.81 -0.45 -3.39
CA HIS A 17 5.52 -1.29 -2.24
C HIS A 17 4.61 -0.53 -1.29
N ILE A 18 3.42 -1.09 -1.03
CA ILE A 18 2.48 -0.60 -0.03
C ILE A 18 2.69 -1.41 1.25
N HIS A 19 2.82 -0.70 2.36
CA HIS A 19 2.90 -1.27 3.70
C HIS A 19 1.97 -0.52 4.63
N CYS A 20 1.00 -1.22 5.21
CA CYS A 20 0.08 -0.64 6.18
C CYS A 20 0.39 -1.17 7.58
N GLN A 21 0.29 -0.29 8.56
CA GLN A 21 0.46 -0.62 9.97
C GLN A 21 -0.77 -0.23 10.79
N ASP A 22 -1.03 -0.98 11.85
CA ASP A 22 -1.96 -0.57 12.91
C ASP A 22 -1.33 0.51 13.82
N HIS A 23 -2.09 0.96 14.81
CA HIS A 23 -1.64 1.97 15.77
C HIS A 23 -0.47 1.51 16.67
N ARG A 24 -0.14 0.21 16.68
CA ARG A 24 0.96 -0.38 17.46
C ARG A 24 2.21 -0.61 16.59
N GLY A 25 2.16 -0.23 15.31
CA GLY A 25 3.22 -0.47 14.34
C GLY A 25 3.27 -1.90 13.78
N LYS A 26 2.24 -2.72 14.03
CA LYS A 26 2.15 -4.07 13.46
C LYS A 26 1.74 -3.98 11.99
N ALA A 27 2.46 -4.69 11.14
CA ALA A 27 2.13 -4.78 9.72
C ALA A 27 0.78 -5.50 9.53
N VAL A 28 -0.21 -4.79 8.99
CA VAL A 28 -1.55 -5.34 8.69
C VAL A 28 -1.76 -5.65 7.22
N TYR A 29 -1.00 -5.01 6.33
CA TYR A 29 -1.08 -5.24 4.89
C TYR A 29 0.25 -4.95 4.21
N ARG A 30 0.63 -5.80 3.25
CA ARG A 30 1.79 -5.60 2.38
C ARG A 30 1.45 -6.03 0.97
N LYS A 31 1.69 -5.15 -0.01
CA LYS A 31 1.51 -5.50 -1.42
C LYS A 31 2.53 -4.79 -2.30
N LYS A 32 2.97 -5.48 -3.34
CA LYS A 32 3.82 -4.92 -4.40
C LYS A 32 2.97 -4.74 -5.66
N PHE A 33 3.10 -3.58 -6.27
CA PHE A 33 2.51 -3.27 -7.57
C PHE A 33 3.60 -2.94 -8.58
N THR A 34 3.34 -3.20 -9.86
CA THR A 34 4.05 -2.47 -10.93
C THR A 34 3.44 -1.08 -11.06
N ARG A 35 4.18 -0.14 -11.66
CA ARG A 35 3.68 1.23 -11.89
C ARG A 35 2.29 1.30 -12.54
N PRO A 36 2.02 0.61 -13.68
CA PRO A 36 0.68 0.66 -14.28
C PRO A 36 -0.38 0.03 -13.40
N LYS A 37 -0.07 -1.09 -12.74
CA LYS A 37 -1.03 -1.80 -11.86
C LYS A 37 -1.43 -0.98 -10.63
N LEU A 38 -0.54 -0.13 -10.11
CA LEU A 38 -0.90 0.77 -9.03
C LEU A 38 -1.91 1.82 -9.51
N ILE A 39 -1.65 2.45 -10.66
CA ILE A 39 -2.56 3.46 -11.22
C ILE A 39 -3.93 2.86 -11.52
N GLU A 40 -3.98 1.69 -12.16
CA GLU A 40 -5.22 0.95 -12.40
C GLU A 40 -5.97 0.65 -11.09
N PHE A 41 -5.25 0.18 -10.07
CA PHE A 41 -5.84 -0.11 -8.77
C PHE A 41 -6.46 1.15 -8.13
N LEU A 42 -5.69 2.24 -8.07
CA LEU A 42 -6.12 3.51 -7.48
C LEU A 42 -7.28 4.15 -8.25
N ALA A 43 -7.35 3.98 -9.58
CA ALA A 43 -8.46 4.48 -10.40
C ALA A 43 -9.81 3.81 -10.07
N THR A 44 -9.78 2.64 -9.42
CA THR A 44 -10.97 1.88 -9.01
C THR A 44 -11.20 1.89 -7.50
N CYS A 45 -10.37 2.61 -6.74
CA CYS A 45 -10.59 2.80 -5.32
C CYS A 45 -11.82 3.74 -5.13
N PRO A 46 -12.82 3.32 -4.33
CA PRO A 46 -14.02 4.12 -4.07
C PRO A 46 -13.72 5.39 -3.25
#